data_AF-A0A948FLG0-F1
#
_entry.id   AF-A0A948FLG0-F1
#
_cell.length_a   1.000
_cell.length_b   1.000
_cell.length_c   1.000
_cell.angle_alpha   90.00
_cell.angle_beta   90.00
_cell.angle_gamma   90.00
#
_symmetry.space_group_name_H-M   'P 1'
#
loop_
_entity.id
_entity.type
_entity.pdbx_description
1 polymer ?
#
loop_
_entity_poly.entity_id
_entity_poly.type
_entity_poly.pdbx_seq_one_letter_code
_entity_poly.pdbx_strand_id
1 'polypeptide(L)' 'MEIICCVCNRKKSAKGWIKQFPDRNKVQSHGYCPKCYRQVVEKVQARILREEAAAA' A
#
# COMPACT_ATOMS: atom_id res chain seq x y z
N MET A 1 -17.37 4.38 4.97
CA MET A 1 -15.91 4.41 5.10
C MET A 1 -15.27 4.11 3.76
N GLU A 2 -14.31 4.92 3.32
CA GLU A 2 -13.52 4.65 2.11
C GLU A 2 -12.16 4.09 2.50
N ILE A 3 -11.59 3.18 1.71
CA ILE A 3 -10.23 2.67 1.92
C ILE A 3 -9.34 3.17 0.80
N ILE A 4 -8.30 3.92 1.15
CA ILE A 4 -7.34 4.54 0.22
C ILE A 4 -5.98 3.87 0.36
N CYS A 5 -5.32 3.60 -0.76
CA CYS A 5 -3.95 3.08 -0.77
C CYS A 5 -2.96 4.22 -0.48
N CYS A 6 -2.14 4.10 0.56
CA CYS A 6 -1.17 5.13 0.97
C CYS A 6 -0.10 5.44 -0.10
N VAL A 7 0.17 4.49 -1.00
CA VAL A 7 1.26 4.61 -1.96
C VAL A 7 0.78 5.21 -3.28
N CYS A 8 -0.38 4.79 -3.77
CA CYS A 8 -0.85 5.17 -5.10
C CYS A 8 -2.18 5.95 -5.10
N ASN A 9 -2.75 6.24 -3.92
CA ASN A 9 -4.00 6.95 -3.71
C ASN A 9 -5.22 6.38 -4.45
N ARG A 10 -5.14 5.12 -4.89
CA ARG A 10 -6.31 4.41 -5.43
C ARG A 10 -7.28 4.06 -4.31
N LYS A 11 -8.56 4.13 -4.60
CA LYS A 11 -9.65 3.76 -3.69
C LYS A 11 -10.09 2.32 -3.89
N LYS A 12 -10.36 1.59 -2.80
CA LYS A 12 -10.98 0.27 -2.84
C LYS A 12 -12.46 0.39 -3.22
N SER A 13 -12.87 -0.34 -4.24
CA SER A 13 -14.25 -0.45 -4.72
C SER A 13 -14.63 -1.93 -4.88
N ALA A 14 -15.90 -2.21 -5.16
CA ALA A 14 -16.37 -3.57 -5.47
C ALA A 14 -15.67 -4.19 -6.69
N LYS A 15 -15.21 -3.36 -7.64
CA LYS A 15 -14.48 -3.79 -8.85
C LYS A 15 -12.96 -3.82 -8.65
N GLY A 16 -12.48 -3.67 -7.41
CA GLY A 16 -11.05 -3.57 -7.08
C GLY A 16 -10.58 -2.12 -6.85
N TRP A 17 -9.31 -1.86 -7.11
CA TRP A 17 -8.65 -0.58 -6.77
C TRP A 17 -8.67 0.40 -7.95
N ILE A 18 -9.44 1.47 -7.81
CA ILE A 18 -9.69 2.45 -8.88
C ILE A 18 -9.05 3.80 -8.60
N LYS A 19 -8.68 4.53 -9.67
CA LYS A 19 -8.17 5.90 -9.55
C LYS A 19 -9.37 6.84 -9.46
N GLN A 20 -9.75 7.19 -8.24
CA GLN A 20 -10.82 8.15 -7.96
C GLN A 20 -10.35 9.06 -6.83
N PHE A 21 -10.67 10.34 -6.93
CA PHE A 21 -10.41 11.27 -5.83
C PHE A 21 -11.19 10.83 -4.59
N PRO A 22 -10.55 10.75 -3.41
CA PRO A 22 -11.25 10.48 -2.16
C PRO A 22 -12.29 11.56 -1.90
N ASP A 23 -13.45 11.17 -1.38
CA ASP A 23 -14.43 12.14 -0.91
C ASP A 23 -13.96 12.70 0.45
N ARG A 24 -13.76 14.01 0.53
CA ARG A 24 -13.29 14.69 1.75
C ARG A 24 -14.35 14.68 2.86
N ASN A 25 -15.61 14.42 2.53
CA ASN A 25 -16.71 14.38 3.49
C ASN A 25 -16.95 12.96 4.05
N LYS A 26 -16.19 11.96 3.62
CA LYS A 26 -16.32 10.58 4.10
C LYS A 26 -15.17 10.23 5.03
N VAL A 27 -15.47 9.42 6.04
CA VAL A 27 -14.44 8.78 6.88
C VAL A 27 -13.55 7.89 6.02
N GLN A 28 -12.24 8.13 6.10
CA GLN A 28 -11.23 7.42 5.33
C GLN A 28 -10.43 6.47 6.23
N SER A 29 -10.12 5.30 5.68
CA SER A 29 -9.17 4.34 6.22
C SER A 29 -8.04 4.17 5.22
N HIS A 30 -6.84 3.92 5.72
CA HIS A 30 -5.61 3.88 4.94
C HIS A 30 -5.03 2.47 4.92
N GLY A 31 -4.52 2.04 3.77
CA GLY A 31 -3.92 0.71 3.62
C GLY A 31 -3.10 0.57 2.34
N TYR A 32 -2.95 -0.67 1.84
CA TYR A 32 -2.19 -0.96 0.62
C TYR A 32 -3.07 -1.68 -0.41
N CYS A 33 -2.95 -1.28 -1.67
CA CYS A 33 -3.44 -2.12 -2.76
C CYS A 33 -2.47 -3.31 -2.96
N PRO A 34 -2.93 -4.45 -3.51
CA PRO A 34 -2.10 -5.64 -3.67
C PRO A 34 -0.76 -5.37 -4.38
N LYS A 35 -0.77 -4.51 -5.41
CA LYS A 35 0.44 -4.11 -6.14
C LYS A 35 1.43 -3.38 -5.22
N CYS A 36 0.98 -2.35 -4.52
CA CYS A 36 1.84 -1.56 -3.65
C CYS A 36 2.28 -2.33 -2.41
N TYR A 37 1.42 -3.19 -1.86
CA TYR A 37 1.79 -4.09 -0.76
C TYR A 37 2.98 -4.96 -1.16
N ARG A 38 2.88 -5.68 -2.29
CA ARG A 38 3.96 -6.54 -2.78
C ARG A 38 5.27 -5.79 -2.95
N GLN A 39 5.24 -4.62 -3.60
CA GLN A 39 6.43 -3.80 -3.80
C GLN A 39 7.09 -3.35 -2.48
N VAL A 40 6.28 -3.02 -1.46
CA VAL A 40 6.81 -2.62 -0.16
C VAL A 40 7.43 -3.82 0.56
N VAL A 41 6.74 -4.96 0.57
CA VAL A 41 7.23 -6.18 1.22
C VAL A 41 8.53 -6.66 0.57
N GLU A 42 8.61 -6.70 -0.76
CA GLU A 42 9.83 -7.07 -1.50
C GLU A 42 11.01 -6.16 -1.15
N LYS A 43 10.78 -4.84 -1.05
CA LYS A 43 11.82 -3.88 -0.65
C LYS A 43 12.27 -4.08 0.79
N VAL A 44 11.35 -4.34 1.70
CA VAL A 44 11.66 -4.58 3.12
C VAL A 44 12.44 -5.89 3.26
N GLN A 45 11.99 -6.96 2.61
CA GLN A 45 12.69 -8.25 2.63
C GLN A 45 14.11 -8.13 2.06
N ALA A 46 14.29 -7.44 0.93
CA ALA A 46 15.61 -7.19 0.37
C ALA A 46 16.50 -6.30 1.26
N ARG A 47 15.92 -5.45 2.12
CA ARG A 47 16.68 -4.70 3.12
C ARG A 47 17.12 -5.62 4.26
N ILE A 48 16.21 -6.39 4.83
CA ILE A 48 16.49 -7.32 5.94
C ILE A 48 17.61 -8.28 5.55
N LEU A 49 17.54 -8.92 4.37
CA LEU A 49 18.57 -9.84 3.90
C LEU A 49 19.96 -9.19 3.75
N ARG A 50 20.01 -7.90 3.35
CA ARG A 50 21.28 -7.16 3.27
C ARG A 50 21.85 -6.81 4.63
N GLU A 51 20.99 -6.48 5.58
CA GLU A 51 21.37 -6.19 6.97
C GLU A 51 21.89 -7.47 7.66
N GLU A 52 21.23 -8.61 7.46
CA GLU A 52 21.67 -9.92 7.97
C GLU A 52 23.00 -10.36 7.35
N ALA A 53 23.17 -10.21 6.03
CA ALA A 53 24.43 -10.56 5.37
C ALA A 53 25.60 -9.65 5.76
N ALA A 54 25.35 -8.40 6.17
CA ALA A 54 26.37 -7.49 6.66
C ALA A 54 26.73 -7.73 8.15
N ALA A 55 25.90 -8.46 8.87
CA ALA A 55 26.09 -8.79 10.29
C ALA A 55 26.73 -10.18 10.52
N ALA A 56 26.91 -10.97 9.46
CA ALA A 56 27.56 -12.29 9.46
C ALA A 56 29.04 -12.18 9.04
#